data_AF-A0A365ZCC8-F1
#
_entry.id   AF-A0A365ZCC8-F1
#
_cell.length_a   1.000
_cell.length_b   1.000
_cell.length_c   1.000
_cell.angle_alpha   90.00
_cell.angle_beta   90.00
_cell.angle_gamma   90.00
#
_symmetry.space_group_name_H-M   'P 1'
#
loop_
_entity.id
_entity.type
_entity.pdbx_description
1 polymer ?
#
loop_
_entity_poly.entity_id
_entity_poly.type
_entity_poly.pdbx_seq_one_letter_code
_entity_poly.pdbx_strand_id
1 'polypeptide(L)'
;MYVYDLDRVREARADLVAAVPEGAQLLYSLKANPHPDLVGELLAGGCHAEVSSTGELSTALAAGAVPAEVFYTGPGKTAEELEIAVRAGVGTFSCESLVDLQRVAAAARECDREVDVVLRVNGAEAPGGAGMRMTGEASQFGTDVEILMGRRAELAGVRGVRLAGFHFFPLTNVYDEQSLLDEMTGSVRTAAALAGELGIEVRVLDLGGGFACPFAKEGERPRYPGLRAPLTAALDEHFPRWRATTRVLFESGRHLVGDSGVLLCTVSDVKDSRGTRFAVLDTGINHLGGLSGIGRLLPLAAAVLPVGSGDAEETASGKIRLVGPLCTPADTLGRGAADVSAHVRVGQILAIPNVGAYGPTASLIGFLGRPGAAEIVVSDGDVVTASRLVLVREPVAPHTTSRQENTMETTPWDARYPKVLAEVLPRLGSSVGPDDNLRAAGLDSLALVDLLVRLEEAYDVTIPDDDLDPEAFATPASLWQVVQAALARTR
;
A
#
# COMPACT_ATOMS: atom_id res chain seq x y z
N MET A 1 -9.65 20.89 11.24
CA MET A 1 -9.13 20.30 12.49
C MET A 1 -9.80 18.97 12.71
N TYR A 2 -9.03 17.91 12.89
CA TYR A 2 -9.55 16.62 13.31
C TYR A 2 -9.69 16.58 14.83
N VAL A 3 -10.77 15.97 15.30
CA VAL A 3 -10.99 15.61 16.70
C VAL A 3 -11.20 14.11 16.75
N TYR A 4 -10.37 13.39 17.50
CA TYR A 4 -10.42 11.95 17.70
C TYR A 4 -10.83 11.63 19.14
N ASP A 5 -11.85 10.81 19.32
CA ASP A 5 -12.39 10.41 20.62
C ASP A 5 -11.94 8.99 21.01
N LEU A 6 -11.11 8.88 22.05
CA LEU A 6 -10.59 7.59 22.53
C LEU A 6 -11.68 6.70 23.13
N ASP A 7 -12.78 7.26 23.63
CA ASP A 7 -13.87 6.45 24.20
C ASP A 7 -14.57 5.65 23.09
N ARG A 8 -14.75 6.27 21.92
CA ARG A 8 -15.25 5.59 20.72
C ARG A 8 -14.31 4.47 20.27
N VAL A 9 -13.00 4.67 20.35
CA VAL A 9 -11.99 3.63 20.02
C VAL A 9 -12.09 2.44 20.98
N ARG A 10 -12.22 2.70 22.28
CA ARG A 10 -12.39 1.66 23.31
C ARG A 10 -13.68 0.85 23.10
N GLU A 11 -14.78 1.54 22.79
CA GLU A 11 -16.06 0.91 22.48
C GLU A 11 -15.98 0.04 21.21
N ALA A 12 -15.38 0.56 20.13
CA ALA A 12 -15.20 -0.19 18.89
C ALA A 12 -14.35 -1.44 19.08
N ARG A 13 -13.26 -1.34 19.86
CA ARG A 13 -12.44 -2.49 20.25
C ARG A 13 -13.26 -3.52 21.04
N ALA A 14 -14.00 -3.07 22.06
CA ALA A 14 -14.79 -3.97 22.91
C ALA A 14 -15.87 -4.71 22.10
N ASP A 15 -16.57 -4.00 21.22
CA ASP A 15 -17.57 -4.59 20.32
C ASP A 15 -16.93 -5.64 19.38
N LEU A 16 -15.75 -5.35 18.82
CA LEU A 16 -15.10 -6.26 17.89
C LEU A 16 -14.52 -7.49 18.60
N VAL A 17 -13.92 -7.32 19.79
CA VAL A 17 -13.50 -8.44 20.65
C VAL A 17 -14.71 -9.32 21.00
N ALA A 18 -15.88 -8.72 21.25
CA ALA A 18 -17.12 -9.44 21.52
C ALA A 18 -17.67 -10.20 20.28
N ALA A 19 -17.34 -9.78 19.07
CA ALA A 19 -17.81 -10.40 17.83
C ALA A 19 -16.97 -11.61 17.39
N VAL A 20 -15.68 -11.64 17.69
CA VAL A 20 -14.77 -12.71 17.24
C VAL A 20 -14.68 -13.88 18.24
N PRO A 21 -14.23 -15.09 17.82
CA PRO A 21 -13.98 -16.21 18.71
C PRO A 21 -13.13 -15.85 19.93
N GLU A 22 -13.45 -16.41 21.10
CA GLU A 22 -12.72 -16.16 22.33
C GLU A 22 -11.25 -16.64 22.21
N GLY A 23 -10.31 -15.79 22.61
CA GLY A 23 -8.87 -16.05 22.47
C GLY A 23 -8.28 -15.69 21.10
N ALA A 24 -9.11 -15.28 20.13
CA ALA A 24 -8.61 -14.67 18.91
C ALA A 24 -7.99 -13.29 19.21
N GLN A 25 -6.99 -12.92 18.42
CA GLN A 25 -6.26 -11.67 18.54
C GLN A 25 -6.77 -10.67 17.49
N LEU A 26 -6.84 -9.40 17.89
CA LEU A 26 -7.14 -8.30 16.96
C LEU A 26 -5.84 -7.62 16.54
N LEU A 27 -5.63 -7.48 15.23
CA LEU A 27 -4.56 -6.68 14.67
C LEU A 27 -5.11 -5.30 14.27
N TYR A 28 -4.54 -4.24 14.83
CA TYR A 28 -4.83 -2.88 14.40
C TYR A 28 -4.06 -2.56 13.12
N SER A 29 -4.80 -2.25 12.06
CA SER A 29 -4.23 -1.85 10.77
C SER A 29 -3.81 -0.38 10.75
N LEU A 30 -2.51 -0.11 10.96
CA LEU A 30 -1.99 1.26 11.12
C LEU A 30 -2.25 2.17 9.92
N LYS A 31 -2.36 1.60 8.71
CA LYS A 31 -2.73 2.31 7.48
C LYS A 31 -4.02 3.11 7.60
N ALA A 32 -4.93 2.71 8.50
CA ALA A 32 -6.15 3.45 8.76
C ALA A 32 -5.87 4.78 9.48
N ASN A 33 -5.12 4.76 10.57
CA ASN A 33 -4.68 5.98 11.25
C ASN A 33 -3.47 5.70 12.18
N PRO A 34 -2.24 6.05 11.77
CA PRO A 34 -1.04 5.84 12.58
C PRO A 34 -0.85 6.93 13.65
N HIS A 35 -1.90 7.66 14.06
CA HIS A 35 -1.80 8.66 15.12
C HIS A 35 -1.32 8.00 16.43
N PRO A 36 -0.22 8.48 17.07
CA PRO A 36 0.40 7.79 18.20
C PRO A 36 -0.57 7.46 19.34
N ASP A 37 -1.46 8.38 19.70
CA ASP A 37 -2.42 8.15 20.80
C ASP A 37 -3.47 7.08 20.44
N LEU A 38 -3.90 6.98 19.19
CA LEU A 38 -4.86 5.95 18.76
C LEU A 38 -4.20 4.57 18.73
N VAL A 39 -2.95 4.51 18.24
CA VAL A 39 -2.14 3.29 18.25
C VAL A 39 -1.90 2.85 19.69
N GLY A 40 -1.46 3.77 20.56
CA GLY A 40 -1.21 3.50 21.97
C GLY A 40 -2.44 2.99 22.72
N GLU A 41 -3.61 3.61 22.50
CA GLU A 41 -4.88 3.19 23.10
C GLU A 41 -5.26 1.76 22.69
N LEU A 42 -5.13 1.42 21.40
CA LEU A 42 -5.47 0.07 20.91
C LEU A 42 -4.48 -0.99 21.40
N LEU A 43 -3.18 -0.69 21.43
CA LEU A 43 -2.16 -1.59 21.96
C LEU A 43 -2.34 -1.82 23.47
N ALA A 44 -2.61 -0.76 24.24
CA ALA A 44 -2.94 -0.88 25.67
C ALA A 44 -4.23 -1.69 25.89
N GLY A 45 -5.16 -1.63 24.94
CA GLY A 45 -6.35 -2.48 24.87
C GLY A 45 -6.10 -3.93 24.43
N GLY A 46 -4.85 -4.36 24.20
CA GLY A 46 -4.53 -5.73 23.81
C GLY A 46 -4.73 -6.06 22.33
N CYS A 47 -4.86 -5.05 21.46
CA CYS A 47 -4.62 -5.25 20.03
C CYS A 47 -3.12 -5.39 19.77
N HIS A 48 -2.74 -6.02 18.67
CA HIS A 48 -1.36 -6.02 18.16
C HIS A 48 -1.27 -5.17 16.88
N ALA A 49 -0.06 -4.82 16.43
CA ALA A 49 0.10 -3.97 15.25
C ALA A 49 0.19 -4.78 13.95
N GLU A 50 -0.66 -4.45 12.97
CA GLU A 50 -0.46 -4.79 11.56
C GLU A 50 0.15 -3.58 10.84
N VAL A 51 1.32 -3.79 10.25
CA VAL A 51 2.11 -2.76 9.58
C VAL A 51 2.48 -3.19 8.17
N SER A 52 2.69 -2.23 7.28
CA SER A 52 3.00 -2.44 5.87
C SER A 52 4.24 -1.68 5.40
N SER A 53 4.84 -0.86 6.25
CA SER A 53 6.04 -0.06 5.97
C SER A 53 6.90 0.12 7.22
N THR A 54 8.16 0.51 7.02
CA THR A 54 9.06 0.89 8.12
C THR A 54 8.59 2.11 8.90
N GLY A 55 7.85 3.03 8.26
CA GLY A 55 7.21 4.16 8.93
C GLY A 55 6.13 3.71 9.91
N GLU A 56 5.24 2.80 9.48
CA GLU A 56 4.21 2.22 10.37
C GLU A 56 4.85 1.38 11.47
N LEU A 57 5.88 0.58 11.16
CA LEU A 57 6.64 -0.17 12.16
C LEU A 57 7.23 0.77 13.22
N SER A 58 7.88 1.86 12.79
CA SER A 58 8.46 2.85 13.71
C SER A 58 7.40 3.44 14.64
N THR A 59 6.24 3.83 14.10
CA THR A 59 5.10 4.32 14.89
C THR A 59 4.62 3.28 15.89
N ALA A 60 4.42 2.03 15.46
CA ALA A 60 3.96 0.95 16.33
C ALA A 60 4.94 0.72 17.50
N LEU A 61 6.24 0.65 17.21
CA LEU A 61 7.27 0.46 18.23
C LEU A 61 7.36 1.65 19.19
N ALA A 62 7.27 2.88 18.68
CA ALA A 62 7.23 4.08 19.51
C ALA A 62 6.01 4.13 20.42
N ALA A 63 4.88 3.57 19.98
CA ALA A 63 3.66 3.41 20.77
C ALA A 63 3.70 2.22 21.74
N GLY A 64 4.82 1.48 21.81
CA GLY A 64 5.01 0.38 22.75
C GLY A 64 4.63 -1.00 22.25
N ALA A 65 4.45 -1.20 20.93
CA ALA A 65 4.22 -2.52 20.37
C ALA A 65 5.39 -3.47 20.70
N VAL A 66 5.06 -4.69 21.12
CA VAL A 66 6.07 -5.76 21.30
C VAL A 66 6.49 -6.24 19.90
N PRO A 67 7.76 -6.09 19.50
CA PRO A 67 8.18 -6.42 18.13
C PRO A 67 7.79 -7.83 17.68
N ALA A 68 7.95 -8.81 18.58
CA ALA A 68 7.65 -10.21 18.29
C ALA A 68 6.16 -10.49 18.03
N GLU A 69 5.28 -9.56 18.36
CA GLU A 69 3.83 -9.64 18.13
C GLU A 69 3.37 -8.82 16.92
N VAL A 70 4.28 -8.03 16.31
CA VAL A 70 3.98 -7.26 15.11
C VAL A 70 3.80 -8.19 13.91
N PHE A 71 2.77 -7.89 13.12
CA PHE A 71 2.44 -8.58 11.88
C PHE A 71 2.74 -7.68 10.68
N TYR A 72 3.67 -8.09 9.82
CA TYR A 72 4.12 -7.27 8.69
C TYR A 72 3.56 -7.77 7.36
N THR A 73 2.83 -6.92 6.65
CA THR A 73 2.11 -7.22 5.40
C THR A 73 2.62 -6.39 4.21
N GLY A 74 1.95 -6.49 3.05
CA GLY A 74 2.10 -5.59 1.92
C GLY A 74 2.88 -6.21 0.74
N PRO A 75 2.47 -5.98 -0.52
CA PRO A 75 3.02 -6.65 -1.71
C PRO A 75 4.41 -6.17 -2.15
N GLY A 76 4.89 -5.05 -1.61
CA GLY A 76 6.06 -4.33 -2.12
C GLY A 76 7.32 -4.41 -1.26
N LYS A 77 7.42 -5.34 -0.30
CA LYS A 77 8.52 -5.37 0.68
C LYS A 77 9.89 -5.40 -0.01
N THR A 78 10.69 -4.38 0.26
CA THR A 78 12.08 -4.29 -0.23
C THR A 78 13.04 -5.04 0.69
N ALA A 79 14.24 -5.35 0.19
CA ALA A 79 15.27 -5.99 1.01
C ALA A 79 15.65 -5.15 2.24
N GLU A 80 15.76 -3.83 2.07
CA GLU A 80 16.06 -2.88 3.15
C GLU A 80 14.95 -2.85 4.21
N GLU A 81 13.68 -2.77 3.81
CA GLU A 81 12.56 -2.80 4.76
C GLU A 81 12.50 -4.11 5.55
N LEU A 82 12.77 -5.24 4.87
CA LEU A 82 12.79 -6.56 5.51
C LEU A 82 13.94 -6.69 6.49
N GLU A 83 15.14 -6.22 6.16
CA GLU A 83 16.27 -6.21 7.07
C GLU A 83 15.95 -5.37 8.32
N ILE A 84 15.41 -4.16 8.14
CA ILE A 84 14.98 -3.30 9.25
C ILE A 84 13.95 -4.02 10.12
N ALA A 85 12.91 -4.60 9.53
CA ALA A 85 11.85 -5.29 10.26
C ALA A 85 12.36 -6.52 11.04
N VAL A 86 13.19 -7.35 10.41
CA VAL A 86 13.78 -8.54 11.04
C VAL A 86 14.73 -8.14 12.18
N ARG A 87 15.58 -7.13 11.99
CA ARG A 87 16.46 -6.60 13.05
C ARG A 87 15.65 -6.03 14.21
N ALA A 88 14.55 -5.33 13.92
CA ALA A 88 13.64 -4.79 14.93
C ALA A 88 12.93 -5.88 15.75
N GLY A 89 12.86 -7.12 15.24
CA GLY A 89 12.24 -8.24 15.96
C GLY A 89 10.81 -8.53 15.58
N VAL A 90 10.36 -8.09 14.39
CA VAL A 90 9.06 -8.47 13.83
C VAL A 90 8.91 -9.99 13.82
N GLY A 91 7.84 -10.48 14.43
CA GLY A 91 7.64 -11.92 14.64
C GLY A 91 7.03 -12.65 13.46
N THR A 92 6.08 -12.01 12.75
CA THR A 92 5.33 -12.67 11.68
C THR A 92 5.26 -11.80 10.43
N PHE A 93 5.56 -12.40 9.27
CA PHE A 93 5.45 -11.77 7.96
C PHE A 93 4.38 -12.46 7.12
N SER A 94 3.49 -11.68 6.51
CA SER A 94 2.59 -12.18 5.49
C SER A 94 3.25 -12.10 4.12
N CYS A 95 3.53 -13.26 3.53
CA CYS A 95 4.18 -13.38 2.22
C CYS A 95 3.16 -13.38 1.09
N GLU A 96 3.34 -12.45 0.16
CA GLU A 96 2.38 -12.18 -0.92
C GLU A 96 2.64 -13.07 -2.15
N SER A 97 3.87 -13.57 -2.28
CA SER A 97 4.30 -14.46 -3.35
C SER A 97 5.45 -15.35 -2.88
N LEU A 98 5.81 -16.35 -3.70
CA LEU A 98 7.02 -17.17 -3.47
C LEU A 98 8.30 -16.33 -3.52
N VAL A 99 8.32 -15.28 -4.35
CA VAL A 99 9.45 -14.33 -4.40
C VAL A 99 9.54 -13.54 -3.10
N ASP A 100 8.40 -13.06 -2.58
CA ASP A 100 8.35 -12.36 -1.30
C ASP A 100 8.79 -13.26 -0.14
N LEU A 101 8.35 -14.52 -0.13
CA LEU A 101 8.80 -15.55 0.82
C LEU A 101 10.33 -15.72 0.80
N GLN A 102 10.94 -15.81 -0.38
CA GLN A 102 12.40 -15.94 -0.50
C GLN A 102 13.13 -14.68 -0.01
N ARG A 103 12.56 -13.49 -0.20
CA ARG A 103 13.12 -12.23 0.31
C ARG A 103 13.10 -12.17 1.82
N VAL A 104 11.95 -12.50 2.44
CA VAL A 104 11.85 -12.58 3.91
C VAL A 104 12.86 -13.59 4.46
N ALA A 105 12.98 -14.75 3.82
CA ALA A 105 13.94 -15.77 4.20
C ALA A 105 15.40 -15.32 4.05
N ALA A 106 15.73 -14.54 3.01
CA ALA A 106 17.06 -13.98 2.84
C ALA A 106 17.39 -12.99 3.97
N ALA A 107 16.51 -12.03 4.25
CA ALA A 107 16.70 -11.06 5.33
C ALA A 107 16.82 -11.73 6.71
N ALA A 108 16.00 -12.76 6.97
CA ALA A 108 16.06 -13.55 8.19
C ALA A 108 17.44 -14.21 8.38
N ARG A 109 17.96 -14.86 7.32
CA ARG A 109 19.30 -15.49 7.35
C ARG A 109 20.42 -14.46 7.51
N GLU A 110 20.35 -13.32 6.83
CA GLU A 110 21.33 -12.23 6.94
C GLU A 110 21.38 -11.65 8.35
N CYS A 111 20.26 -11.65 9.06
CA CYS A 111 20.17 -11.21 10.44
C CYS A 111 20.44 -12.32 11.48
N ASP A 112 20.73 -13.56 11.05
CA ASP A 112 20.84 -14.74 11.90
C ASP A 112 19.60 -14.95 12.79
N ARG A 113 18.41 -14.81 12.20
CA ARG A 113 17.12 -15.02 12.86
C ARG A 113 16.24 -15.99 12.07
N GLU A 114 15.27 -16.56 12.77
CA GLU A 114 14.19 -17.34 12.16
C GLU A 114 12.84 -16.71 12.52
N VAL A 115 12.10 -16.28 11.50
CA VAL A 115 10.81 -15.58 11.63
C VAL A 115 9.64 -16.46 11.18
N ASP A 116 8.46 -16.21 11.71
CA ASP A 116 7.25 -16.87 11.23
C ASP A 116 6.80 -16.21 9.93
N VAL A 117 6.37 -17.02 8.96
CA VAL A 117 5.76 -16.54 7.73
C VAL A 117 4.42 -17.21 7.52
N VAL A 118 3.44 -16.43 7.11
CA VAL A 118 2.15 -16.93 6.64
C VAL A 118 2.03 -16.66 5.14
N LEU A 119 1.46 -17.60 4.41
CA LEU A 119 1.18 -17.43 2.98
C LEU A 119 -0.12 -16.65 2.84
N ARG A 120 -0.08 -15.47 2.20
CA ARG A 120 -1.31 -14.75 1.87
C ARG A 120 -1.97 -15.45 0.68
N VAL A 121 -3.21 -15.89 0.87
CA VAL A 121 -3.91 -16.73 -0.09
C VAL A 121 -4.94 -15.91 -0.86
N ASN A 122 -4.88 -16.01 -2.18
CA ASN A 122 -5.93 -15.56 -3.08
C ASN A 122 -6.85 -16.75 -3.42
N GLY A 123 -7.98 -16.86 -2.72
CA GLY A 123 -8.90 -18.00 -2.87
C GLY A 123 -9.87 -17.85 -4.05
N ALA A 124 -10.09 -18.92 -4.82
CA ALA A 124 -11.13 -18.97 -5.84
C ALA A 124 -12.52 -19.16 -5.19
N GLU A 125 -13.40 -18.16 -5.38
CA GLU A 125 -14.85 -18.11 -5.08
C GLU A 125 -15.35 -18.66 -3.72
N ALA A 126 -15.85 -17.76 -2.86
CA ALA A 126 -16.86 -18.08 -1.83
C ALA A 126 -18.19 -17.34 -2.13
N PRO A 127 -19.37 -17.91 -1.82
CA PRO A 127 -20.64 -17.31 -2.21
C PRO A 127 -21.00 -16.12 -1.30
N GLY A 128 -21.25 -14.92 -1.86
CA GLY A 128 -21.98 -13.85 -1.14
C GLY A 128 -21.54 -12.39 -1.36
N GLY A 129 -22.49 -11.53 -1.74
CA GLY A 129 -22.67 -10.16 -1.21
C GLY A 129 -21.72 -9.00 -1.57
N ALA A 130 -22.27 -8.01 -2.31
CA ALA A 130 -22.08 -6.54 -2.44
C ALA A 130 -20.81 -5.76 -1.95
N GLY A 131 -19.78 -6.37 -1.36
CA GLY A 131 -18.50 -5.72 -1.03
C GLY A 131 -17.53 -5.73 -2.22
N MET A 132 -16.51 -4.86 -2.18
CA MET A 132 -15.37 -4.97 -3.11
C MET A 132 -14.57 -6.21 -2.69
N ARG A 133 -14.56 -7.24 -3.56
CA ARG A 133 -13.77 -8.45 -3.36
C ARG A 133 -12.29 -8.16 -3.62
N MET A 134 -11.42 -8.72 -2.79
CA MET A 134 -9.97 -8.63 -2.94
C MET A 134 -9.33 -9.99 -3.27
N THR A 135 -10.13 -11.06 -3.21
CA THR A 135 -9.72 -12.44 -3.54
C THR A 135 -10.62 -13.09 -4.60
N GLY A 136 -10.10 -14.06 -5.34
CA GLY A 136 -10.79 -14.84 -6.38
C GLY A 136 -10.77 -14.23 -7.78
N GLU A 137 -10.25 -13.01 -7.90
CA GLU A 137 -9.98 -12.32 -9.16
C GLU A 137 -8.48 -12.05 -9.30
N ALA A 138 -8.04 -11.63 -10.48
CA ALA A 138 -6.68 -11.18 -10.70
C ALA A 138 -6.35 -10.05 -9.72
N SER A 139 -5.43 -10.32 -8.79
CA SER A 139 -5.09 -9.44 -7.69
C SER A 139 -3.59 -9.32 -7.56
N GLN A 140 -3.12 -8.15 -7.16
CA GLN A 140 -1.72 -7.92 -6.77
C GLN A 140 -1.41 -8.48 -5.37
N PHE A 141 -2.43 -8.97 -4.66
CA PHE A 141 -2.33 -9.45 -3.29
C PHE A 141 -2.50 -10.97 -3.23
N GLY A 142 -1.64 -11.60 -2.44
CA GLY A 142 -1.65 -13.02 -2.20
C GLY A 142 -1.28 -13.87 -3.42
N THR A 143 -1.18 -15.17 -3.16
CA THR A 143 -0.90 -16.20 -4.15
C THR A 143 -2.14 -17.05 -4.35
N ASP A 144 -2.50 -17.30 -5.61
CA ASP A 144 -3.63 -18.15 -5.97
C ASP A 144 -3.50 -19.54 -5.35
N VAL A 145 -4.61 -20.08 -4.87
CA VAL A 145 -4.67 -21.41 -4.24
C VAL A 145 -4.05 -22.46 -5.17
N GLU A 146 -4.37 -22.40 -6.47
CA GLU A 146 -3.90 -23.31 -7.51
C GLU A 146 -2.38 -23.27 -7.68
N ILE A 147 -1.76 -22.11 -7.46
CA ILE A 147 -0.30 -21.96 -7.53
C ILE A 147 0.36 -22.62 -6.32
N LEU A 148 -0.26 -22.54 -5.15
CA LEU A 148 0.26 -23.15 -3.92
C LEU A 148 0.13 -24.68 -3.94
N MET A 149 -0.94 -25.21 -4.53
CA MET A 149 -1.15 -26.66 -4.66
C MET A 149 0.04 -27.35 -5.35
N GLY A 150 0.49 -28.47 -4.81
CA GLY A 150 1.64 -29.22 -5.34
C GLY A 150 3.03 -28.63 -5.05
N ARG A 151 3.15 -27.47 -4.38
CA ARG A 151 4.45 -26.83 -4.06
C ARG A 151 5.03 -27.20 -2.70
N ARG A 152 4.53 -28.25 -2.06
CA ARG A 152 5.00 -28.72 -0.75
C ARG A 152 6.54 -28.84 -0.66
N ALA A 153 7.17 -29.46 -1.65
CA ALA A 153 8.62 -29.67 -1.63
C ALA A 153 9.43 -28.37 -1.74
N GLU A 154 8.96 -27.41 -2.56
CA GLU A 154 9.57 -26.10 -2.72
C GLU A 154 9.47 -25.29 -1.42
N LEU A 155 8.26 -25.24 -0.84
CA LEU A 155 7.97 -24.53 0.40
C LEU A 155 8.75 -25.11 1.59
N ALA A 156 8.82 -26.43 1.72
CA ALA A 156 9.60 -27.11 2.78
C ALA A 156 11.12 -26.87 2.65
N GLY A 157 11.61 -26.50 1.47
CA GLY A 157 13.03 -26.21 1.22
C GLY A 157 13.48 -24.82 1.64
N VAL A 158 12.58 -23.91 1.99
CA VAL A 158 12.91 -22.51 2.31
C VAL A 158 13.51 -22.42 3.72
N ARG A 159 14.81 -22.09 3.80
CA ARG A 159 15.53 -21.94 5.08
C ARG A 159 15.46 -20.51 5.62
N GLY A 160 15.45 -20.36 6.94
CA GLY A 160 15.44 -19.06 7.61
C GLY A 160 14.04 -18.57 8.01
N VAL A 161 13.00 -19.35 7.71
CA VAL A 161 11.61 -19.04 8.06
C VAL A 161 10.90 -20.29 8.56
N ARG A 162 9.89 -20.09 9.41
CA ARG A 162 8.91 -21.12 9.75
C ARG A 162 7.60 -20.83 9.02
N LEU A 163 7.21 -21.71 8.11
CA LEU A 163 5.88 -21.64 7.50
C LEU A 163 4.83 -21.91 8.58
N ALA A 164 4.20 -20.86 9.08
CA ALA A 164 3.35 -20.86 10.26
C ALA A 164 1.85 -20.95 9.94
N GLY A 165 1.45 -20.76 8.68
CA GLY A 165 0.06 -20.90 8.25
C GLY A 165 -0.32 -19.94 7.13
N PHE A 166 -1.50 -19.34 7.24
CA PHE A 166 -2.16 -18.67 6.13
C PHE A 166 -2.77 -17.33 6.55
N HIS A 167 -2.82 -16.39 5.60
CA HIS A 167 -3.48 -15.11 5.74
C HIS A 167 -4.50 -14.92 4.61
N PHE A 168 -5.72 -14.56 4.98
CA PHE A 168 -6.82 -14.25 4.07
C PHE A 168 -7.29 -12.82 4.30
N PHE A 169 -7.57 -12.08 3.23
CA PHE A 169 -8.21 -10.76 3.32
C PHE A 169 -9.24 -10.63 2.18
N PRO A 170 -10.39 -11.33 2.27
CA PRO A 170 -11.28 -11.50 1.13
C PRO A 170 -12.11 -10.25 0.79
N LEU A 171 -12.36 -9.40 1.80
CA LEU A 171 -13.35 -8.33 1.73
C LEU A 171 -12.89 -7.05 2.40
N THR A 172 -13.50 -5.93 2.00
CA THR A 172 -13.38 -4.64 2.68
C THR A 172 -14.74 -3.98 2.86
N ASN A 173 -14.94 -3.35 4.02
CA ASN A 173 -16.09 -2.48 4.34
C ASN A 173 -17.48 -3.13 4.12
N VAL A 174 -17.69 -4.31 4.70
CA VAL A 174 -18.91 -5.12 4.58
C VAL A 174 -19.84 -4.88 5.77
N TYR A 175 -21.04 -4.37 5.46
CA TYR A 175 -22.09 -4.10 6.46
C TYR A 175 -22.94 -5.34 6.77
N ASP A 176 -23.06 -6.26 5.81
CA ASP A 176 -23.85 -7.47 5.94
C ASP A 176 -23.09 -8.54 6.72
N GLU A 177 -23.59 -8.90 7.90
CA GLU A 177 -22.93 -9.85 8.80
C GLU A 177 -22.83 -11.26 8.20
N GLN A 178 -23.85 -11.72 7.48
CA GLN A 178 -23.87 -13.06 6.90
C GLN A 178 -22.79 -13.19 5.82
N SER A 179 -22.62 -12.18 4.96
CA SER A 179 -21.56 -12.17 3.94
C SER A 179 -20.16 -12.25 4.57
N LEU A 180 -19.94 -11.55 5.68
CA LEU A 180 -18.67 -11.61 6.41
C LEU A 180 -18.42 -12.99 7.01
N LEU A 181 -19.47 -13.62 7.58
CA LEU A 181 -19.40 -14.97 8.11
C LEU A 181 -19.09 -16.01 7.03
N ASP A 182 -19.77 -15.95 5.89
CA ASP A 182 -19.61 -16.90 4.78
C ASP A 182 -18.18 -16.89 4.24
N GLU A 183 -17.58 -15.71 4.12
CA GLU A 183 -16.21 -15.53 3.61
C GLU A 183 -15.15 -15.96 4.65
N MET A 184 -15.35 -15.65 5.93
CA MET A 184 -14.43 -16.08 6.99
C MET A 184 -14.48 -17.61 7.20
N THR A 185 -15.67 -18.23 7.17
CA THR A 185 -15.79 -19.70 7.22
C THR A 185 -15.26 -20.37 5.95
N GLY A 186 -15.44 -19.75 4.79
CA GLY A 186 -14.75 -20.12 3.55
C GLY A 186 -13.24 -20.14 3.71
N SER A 187 -12.66 -19.08 4.29
CA SER A 187 -11.22 -18.96 4.55
C SER A 187 -10.70 -20.04 5.50
N VAL A 188 -11.45 -20.38 6.55
CA VAL A 188 -11.12 -21.50 7.46
C VAL A 188 -11.06 -22.84 6.71
N ARG A 189 -12.04 -23.13 5.84
CA ARG A 189 -12.06 -24.35 5.02
C ARG A 189 -10.88 -24.42 4.06
N THR A 190 -10.60 -23.31 3.37
CA THR A 190 -9.48 -23.21 2.43
C THR A 190 -8.14 -23.38 3.15
N ALA A 191 -7.97 -22.78 4.32
CA ALA A 191 -6.78 -22.96 5.16
C ALA A 191 -6.57 -24.43 5.53
N ALA A 192 -7.64 -25.14 5.91
CA ALA A 192 -7.56 -26.55 6.29
C ALA A 192 -7.18 -27.45 5.10
N ALA A 193 -7.73 -27.19 3.91
CA ALA A 193 -7.38 -27.90 2.68
C ALA A 193 -5.91 -27.68 2.31
N LEU A 194 -5.44 -26.43 2.32
CA LEU A 194 -4.04 -26.09 2.05
C LEU A 194 -3.09 -26.67 3.10
N ALA A 195 -3.47 -26.66 4.39
CA ALA A 195 -2.67 -27.25 5.45
C ALA A 195 -2.44 -28.75 5.21
N GLY A 196 -3.49 -29.48 4.81
CA GLY A 196 -3.42 -30.90 4.47
C GLY A 196 -2.52 -31.19 3.27
N GLU A 197 -2.69 -30.43 2.18
CA GLU A 197 -1.91 -30.60 0.95
C GLU A 197 -0.42 -30.27 1.17
N LEU A 198 -0.15 -29.14 1.83
CA LEU A 198 1.21 -28.63 2.03
C LEU A 198 1.92 -29.27 3.23
N GLY A 199 1.17 -29.97 4.09
CA GLY A 199 1.69 -30.51 5.34
C GLY A 199 2.18 -29.44 6.31
N ILE A 200 1.49 -28.28 6.32
CA ILE A 200 1.81 -27.15 7.20
C ILE A 200 1.01 -27.26 8.50
N GLU A 201 1.70 -27.20 9.63
CA GLU A 201 1.06 -27.00 10.92
C GLU A 201 0.61 -25.53 11.05
N VAL A 202 -0.69 -25.30 11.11
CA VAL A 202 -1.25 -23.94 11.19
C VAL A 202 -1.13 -23.41 12.63
N ARG A 203 -0.07 -22.64 12.88
CA ARG A 203 0.18 -21.90 14.13
C ARG A 203 -0.32 -20.46 14.07
N VAL A 204 -0.49 -19.91 12.87
CA VAL A 204 -1.05 -18.59 12.63
C VAL A 204 -2.09 -18.71 11.52
N LEU A 205 -3.32 -18.33 11.83
CA LEU A 205 -4.41 -18.24 10.87
C LEU A 205 -4.99 -16.82 10.94
N ASP A 206 -4.66 -16.01 9.95
CA ASP A 206 -5.22 -14.68 9.82
C ASP A 206 -6.44 -14.72 8.88
N LEU A 207 -7.61 -14.39 9.43
CA LEU A 207 -8.88 -14.35 8.70
C LEU A 207 -9.19 -12.95 8.14
N GLY A 208 -8.26 -12.02 8.31
CA GLY A 208 -8.31 -10.67 7.79
C GLY A 208 -9.38 -9.82 8.44
N GLY A 209 -9.81 -8.81 7.69
CA GLY A 209 -10.80 -7.84 8.14
C GLY A 209 -12.07 -7.87 7.31
N GLY A 210 -12.52 -6.68 6.93
CA GLY A 210 -13.78 -6.48 6.22
C GLY A 210 -14.84 -5.77 7.04
N PHE A 211 -14.61 -5.57 8.35
CA PHE A 211 -15.52 -4.84 9.23
C PHE A 211 -15.74 -3.40 8.75
N ALA A 212 -17.00 -3.02 8.59
CA ALA A 212 -17.39 -1.74 8.02
C ALA A 212 -17.40 -0.60 9.04
N CYS A 213 -17.28 0.61 8.51
CA CYS A 213 -17.59 1.83 9.23
C CYS A 213 -18.16 2.84 8.22
N PRO A 214 -19.10 3.71 8.61
CA PRO A 214 -19.41 4.91 7.84
C PRO A 214 -18.13 5.72 7.56
N PHE A 215 -18.09 6.42 6.43
CA PHE A 215 -16.99 7.31 6.10
C PHE A 215 -17.53 8.62 5.54
N ALA A 216 -17.15 9.74 6.17
CA ALA A 216 -17.59 11.09 5.78
C ALA A 216 -19.11 11.22 5.60
N LYS A 217 -19.90 10.48 6.39
CA LYS A 217 -21.37 10.49 6.36
C LYS A 217 -21.91 10.16 7.74
N GLU A 218 -23.11 10.61 8.03
CA GLU A 218 -23.84 10.21 9.25
C GLU A 218 -24.09 8.70 9.30
N GLY A 219 -24.25 8.18 10.51
CA GLY A 219 -24.56 6.78 10.80
C GLY A 219 -23.62 6.18 11.83
N GLU A 220 -24.05 5.05 12.37
CA GLU A 220 -23.30 4.29 13.36
C GLU A 220 -22.52 3.16 12.71
N ARG A 221 -21.40 2.80 13.33
CA ARG A 221 -20.63 1.61 13.01
C ARG A 221 -21.47 0.35 13.27
N PRO A 222 -21.54 -0.62 12.34
CA PRO A 222 -22.24 -1.88 12.57
C PRO A 222 -21.67 -2.67 13.75
N ARG A 223 -22.47 -3.56 14.33
CA ARG A 223 -22.00 -4.59 15.28
C ARG A 223 -22.22 -5.97 14.66
N TYR A 224 -21.39 -6.93 15.06
CA TYR A 224 -21.38 -8.27 14.47
C TYR A 224 -21.53 -9.41 15.50
N PRO A 225 -22.61 -9.43 16.30
CA PRO A 225 -22.78 -10.42 17.37
C PRO A 225 -22.95 -11.88 16.86
N GLY A 226 -23.37 -12.06 15.61
CA GLY A 226 -23.63 -13.36 14.98
C GLY A 226 -22.38 -14.09 14.49
N LEU A 227 -21.19 -13.47 14.49
CA LEU A 227 -19.97 -14.08 13.98
C LEU A 227 -19.36 -15.13 14.92
N ARG A 228 -19.32 -14.84 16.22
CA ARG A 228 -18.52 -15.61 17.18
C ARG A 228 -18.82 -17.10 17.17
N ALA A 229 -20.07 -17.48 17.38
CA ALA A 229 -20.43 -18.88 17.57
C ALA A 229 -20.22 -19.72 16.30
N PRO A 230 -20.69 -19.31 15.11
CA PRO A 230 -20.43 -20.04 13.87
C PRO A 230 -18.95 -20.11 13.48
N LEU A 231 -18.17 -19.04 13.67
CA LEU A 231 -16.73 -19.08 13.41
C LEU A 231 -15.99 -20.00 14.37
N THR A 232 -16.39 -20.00 15.65
CA THR A 232 -15.84 -20.94 16.64
C THR A 232 -16.13 -22.38 16.23
N ALA A 233 -17.34 -22.67 15.77
CA ALA A 233 -17.70 -24.02 15.30
C ALA A 233 -16.87 -24.43 14.07
N ALA A 234 -16.66 -23.54 13.10
CA ALA A 234 -15.82 -23.81 11.93
C ALA A 234 -14.35 -24.07 12.33
N LEU A 235 -13.82 -23.30 13.27
CA LEU A 235 -12.47 -23.53 13.81
C LEU A 235 -12.38 -24.85 14.58
N ASP A 236 -13.40 -25.22 15.35
CA ASP A 236 -13.45 -26.48 16.10
C ASP A 236 -13.53 -27.70 15.18
N GLU A 237 -14.23 -27.59 14.06
CA GLU A 237 -14.33 -28.62 13.03
C GLU A 237 -12.99 -28.84 12.31
N HIS A 238 -12.36 -27.76 11.83
CA HIS A 238 -11.19 -27.85 10.96
C HIS A 238 -9.85 -27.82 11.70
N PHE A 239 -9.81 -27.20 12.87
CA PHE A 239 -8.61 -27.03 13.69
C PHE A 239 -8.92 -27.33 15.17
N PRO A 240 -9.30 -28.56 15.56
CA PRO A 240 -9.82 -28.87 16.90
C PRO A 240 -8.88 -28.53 18.08
N ARG A 241 -7.60 -28.25 17.81
CA ARG A 241 -6.60 -27.83 18.80
C ARG A 241 -6.27 -26.34 18.77
N TRP A 242 -6.96 -25.53 17.95
CA TRP A 242 -6.59 -24.14 17.65
C TRP A 242 -6.39 -23.30 18.91
N ARG A 243 -7.23 -23.45 19.94
CA ARG A 243 -7.12 -22.72 21.21
C ARG A 243 -5.78 -22.92 21.94
N ALA A 244 -5.07 -24.01 21.67
CA ALA A 244 -3.79 -24.32 22.30
C ALA A 244 -2.58 -24.11 21.37
N THR A 245 -2.77 -24.10 20.05
CA THR A 245 -1.67 -24.18 19.08
C THR A 245 -1.69 -23.10 18.00
N THR A 246 -2.80 -22.38 17.84
CA THR A 246 -3.03 -21.50 16.70
C THR A 246 -3.44 -20.11 17.17
N ARG A 247 -2.66 -19.11 16.79
CA ARG A 247 -3.05 -17.70 16.88
C ARG A 247 -4.02 -17.41 15.74
N VAL A 248 -5.31 -17.27 16.07
CA VAL A 248 -6.33 -16.83 15.13
C VAL A 248 -6.39 -15.31 15.17
N LEU A 249 -6.17 -14.67 14.03
CA LEU A 249 -6.03 -13.22 13.91
C LEU A 249 -7.20 -12.65 13.09
N PHE A 250 -7.64 -11.46 13.48
CA PHE A 250 -8.56 -10.62 12.70
C PHE A 250 -7.97 -9.22 12.56
N GLU A 251 -7.93 -8.72 11.34
CA GLU A 251 -7.40 -7.39 11.03
C GLU A 251 -8.51 -6.34 11.02
N SER A 252 -8.25 -5.19 11.64
CA SER A 252 -9.15 -4.06 11.48
C SER A 252 -8.43 -2.73 11.70
N GLY A 253 -8.69 -1.77 10.83
CA GLY A 253 -8.28 -0.38 11.06
C GLY A 253 -9.51 0.52 11.04
N ARG A 254 -10.19 0.55 9.89
CA ARG A 254 -11.38 1.38 9.66
C ARG A 254 -12.45 1.24 10.74
N HIS A 255 -12.77 0.01 11.15
CA HIS A 255 -13.82 -0.22 12.14
C HIS A 255 -13.41 0.23 13.54
N LEU A 256 -12.12 0.16 13.88
CA LEU A 256 -11.64 0.49 15.22
C LEU A 256 -11.52 2.00 15.46
N VAL A 257 -11.26 2.78 14.41
CA VAL A 257 -11.02 4.23 14.56
C VAL A 257 -11.92 5.10 13.67
N GLY A 258 -12.68 4.54 12.74
CA GLY A 258 -13.42 5.33 11.74
C GLY A 258 -14.44 6.30 12.34
N ASP A 259 -15.23 5.83 13.30
CA ASP A 259 -16.29 6.58 14.00
C ASP A 259 -15.77 7.42 15.18
N SER A 260 -14.48 7.29 15.51
CA SER A 260 -13.83 8.14 16.53
C SER A 260 -13.53 9.56 16.04
N GLY A 261 -13.49 9.79 14.72
CA GLY A 261 -12.96 11.02 14.15
C GLY A 261 -14.00 11.93 13.51
N VAL A 262 -13.92 13.22 13.81
CA VAL A 262 -14.69 14.29 13.17
C VAL A 262 -13.74 15.34 12.61
N LEU A 263 -13.98 15.82 11.38
CA LEU A 263 -13.29 16.96 10.80
C LEU A 263 -14.14 18.22 10.96
N LEU A 264 -13.62 19.18 11.73
CA LEU A 264 -14.17 20.52 11.87
C LEU A 264 -13.51 21.48 10.88
N CYS A 265 -14.32 22.24 10.14
CA CYS A 265 -13.83 23.21 9.16
C CYS A 265 -14.68 24.49 9.13
N THR A 266 -14.07 25.58 8.73
CA THR A 266 -14.70 26.91 8.69
C THR A 266 -15.09 27.27 7.26
N VAL A 267 -16.30 27.79 7.08
CA VAL A 267 -16.75 28.35 5.81
C VAL A 267 -16.04 29.69 5.56
N SER A 268 -15.18 29.73 4.56
CA SER A 268 -14.41 30.91 4.17
C SER A 268 -15.17 31.82 3.19
N ASP A 269 -15.97 31.25 2.30
CA ASP A 269 -16.76 32.00 1.30
C ASP A 269 -18.03 31.23 0.92
N VAL A 270 -19.08 31.96 0.55
CA VAL A 270 -20.32 31.38 -0.01
C VAL A 270 -20.68 32.19 -1.25
N LYS A 271 -20.71 31.53 -2.42
CA LYS A 271 -20.93 32.22 -3.69
C LYS A 271 -21.76 31.42 -4.68
N ASP A 272 -22.43 32.15 -5.56
CA ASP A 272 -23.10 31.59 -6.72
C ASP A 272 -22.23 31.76 -7.98
N SER A 273 -22.11 30.68 -8.75
CA SER A 273 -21.43 30.71 -10.04
C SER A 273 -22.20 29.85 -11.03
N ARG A 274 -22.71 30.49 -12.09
CA ARG A 274 -23.45 29.86 -13.20
C ARG A 274 -24.54 28.89 -12.73
N GLY A 275 -25.37 29.33 -11.77
CA GLY A 275 -26.49 28.54 -11.25
C GLY A 275 -26.10 27.42 -10.28
N THR A 276 -24.84 27.35 -9.84
CA THR A 276 -24.43 26.49 -8.73
C THR A 276 -23.97 27.35 -7.55
N ARG A 277 -24.46 27.03 -6.36
CA ARG A 277 -23.98 27.58 -5.10
C ARG A 277 -22.81 26.76 -4.54
N PHE A 278 -21.77 27.45 -4.08
CA PHE A 278 -20.57 26.88 -3.50
C PHE A 278 -20.34 27.42 -2.09
N ALA A 279 -19.90 26.55 -1.18
CA ALA A 279 -19.26 26.94 0.07
C ALA A 279 -17.78 26.56 -0.01
N VAL A 280 -16.92 27.57 0.07
CA VAL A 280 -15.47 27.40 0.13
C VAL A 280 -15.07 27.23 1.58
N LEU A 281 -14.36 26.14 1.88
CA LEU A 281 -13.94 25.79 3.24
C LEU A 281 -12.45 26.11 3.43
N ASP A 282 -12.03 26.24 4.68
CA ASP A 282 -10.61 26.31 5.08
C ASP A 282 -9.89 24.94 5.00
N THR A 283 -10.59 23.92 4.51
CA THR A 283 -10.13 22.56 4.33
C THR A 283 -10.49 22.05 2.94
N GLY A 284 -9.70 21.13 2.41
CA GLY A 284 -9.91 20.53 1.09
C GLY A 284 -9.38 19.11 1.01
N ILE A 285 -9.14 18.63 -0.21
CA ILE A 285 -8.58 17.29 -0.48
C ILE A 285 -7.16 17.09 0.10
N ASN A 286 -6.50 18.17 0.52
CA ASN A 286 -5.23 18.12 1.25
C ASN A 286 -5.38 17.65 2.70
N HIS A 287 -6.56 17.78 3.30
CA HIS A 287 -6.86 17.28 4.65
C HIS A 287 -7.83 16.10 4.63
N LEU A 288 -8.80 16.11 3.71
CA LEU A 288 -9.77 15.04 3.50
C LEU A 288 -9.87 14.72 1.99
N GLY A 289 -8.82 14.12 1.45
CA GLY A 289 -8.86 13.45 0.16
C GLY A 289 -9.59 12.11 0.25
N GLY A 290 -9.50 11.44 1.40
CA GLY A 290 -10.03 10.09 1.56
C GLY A 290 -9.39 9.14 0.55
N LEU A 291 -10.19 8.34 -0.15
CA LEU A 291 -9.71 7.48 -1.24
C LEU A 291 -9.69 8.18 -2.60
N SER A 292 -9.71 9.52 -2.66
CA SER A 292 -9.70 10.27 -3.93
C SER A 292 -8.43 10.03 -4.76
N GLY A 293 -7.32 9.62 -4.13
CA GLY A 293 -6.12 9.12 -4.81
C GLY A 293 -6.38 7.86 -5.68
N ILE A 294 -7.50 7.17 -5.45
CA ILE A 294 -7.99 6.00 -6.20
C ILE A 294 -9.07 6.41 -7.22
N GLY A 295 -9.18 7.70 -7.55
CA GLY A 295 -10.06 8.19 -8.62
C GLY A 295 -11.57 8.16 -8.30
N ARG A 296 -11.97 8.00 -7.04
CA ARG A 296 -13.39 8.04 -6.63
C ARG A 296 -13.60 9.03 -5.48
N LEU A 297 -14.34 10.10 -5.76
CA LEU A 297 -14.94 10.95 -4.72
C LEU A 297 -16.17 10.22 -4.16
N LEU A 298 -16.17 9.97 -2.86
CA LEU A 298 -17.33 9.41 -2.17
C LEU A 298 -18.39 10.51 -1.93
N PRO A 299 -19.68 10.15 -1.85
CA PRO A 299 -20.68 11.05 -1.29
C PRO A 299 -20.26 11.46 0.13
N LEU A 300 -20.43 12.74 0.46
CA LEU A 300 -20.06 13.30 1.76
C LEU A 300 -21.27 13.98 2.41
N ALA A 301 -21.43 13.80 3.72
CA ALA A 301 -22.35 14.56 4.55
C ALA A 301 -21.57 15.51 5.47
N ALA A 302 -22.13 16.70 5.69
CA ALA A 302 -21.59 17.68 6.63
C ALA A 302 -22.76 18.33 7.38
N ALA A 303 -22.60 18.51 8.69
CA ALA A 303 -23.56 19.19 9.54
C ALA A 303 -23.00 20.54 9.99
N VAL A 304 -23.83 21.57 10.06
CA VAL A 304 -23.45 22.85 10.67
C VAL A 304 -23.42 22.67 12.19
N LEU A 305 -22.29 22.97 12.83
CA LEU A 305 -22.24 22.98 14.28
C LEU A 305 -22.91 24.25 14.82
N PRO A 306 -23.81 24.14 15.80
CA PRO A 306 -24.40 25.30 16.46
C PRO A 306 -23.31 26.00 17.28
N VAL A 307 -22.84 27.16 16.83
CA VAL A 307 -21.90 28.01 17.57
C VAL A 307 -22.64 29.26 18.03
N GLY A 308 -23.02 29.29 19.31
CA GLY A 308 -23.73 30.42 19.94
C GLY A 308 -25.26 30.31 19.85
N SER A 309 -25.94 30.77 20.90
CA SER A 309 -27.40 30.90 20.98
C SER A 309 -27.88 32.06 20.09
N GLY A 310 -27.93 31.83 18.78
CA GLY A 310 -28.56 32.72 17.81
C GLY A 310 -29.74 31.99 17.18
N ASP A 311 -30.89 32.66 17.12
CA ASP A 311 -32.17 32.11 16.67
C ASP A 311 -32.01 31.27 15.39
N ALA A 312 -32.31 29.98 15.52
CA ALA A 312 -32.42 29.07 14.40
C ALA A 312 -33.67 29.46 13.59
N GLU A 313 -33.51 30.40 12.65
CA GLU A 313 -34.51 30.57 11.61
C GLU A 313 -34.56 29.27 10.79
N GLU A 314 -35.63 28.51 11.00
CA GLU A 314 -35.99 27.31 10.25
C GLU A 314 -36.18 27.71 8.78
N THR A 315 -35.10 27.65 8.00
CA THR A 315 -35.05 28.09 6.61
C THR A 315 -34.42 27.01 5.74
N ALA A 316 -35.01 26.84 4.55
CA ALA A 316 -34.93 25.64 3.72
C ALA A 316 -33.50 25.10 3.47
N SER A 317 -33.35 23.77 3.62
CA SER A 317 -32.23 23.00 3.08
C SER A 317 -31.99 23.37 1.62
N GLY A 318 -30.72 23.54 1.26
CA GLY A 318 -30.30 23.88 -0.11
C GLY A 318 -29.09 23.06 -0.51
N LYS A 319 -29.15 22.44 -1.70
CA LYS A 319 -28.02 21.75 -2.31
C LYS A 319 -26.86 22.73 -2.53
N ILE A 320 -25.75 22.54 -1.83
CA ILE A 320 -24.54 23.37 -1.95
C ILE A 320 -23.32 22.49 -2.22
N ARG A 321 -22.40 22.93 -3.09
CA ARG A 321 -21.14 22.21 -3.32
C ARG A 321 -20.10 22.65 -2.30
N LEU A 322 -19.54 21.69 -1.55
CA LEU A 322 -18.44 21.92 -0.63
C LEU A 322 -17.11 21.79 -1.37
N VAL A 323 -16.33 22.87 -1.38
CA VAL A 323 -15.04 22.95 -2.08
C VAL A 323 -13.97 23.49 -1.14
N GLY A 324 -12.72 23.15 -1.39
CA GLY A 324 -11.61 23.59 -0.55
C GLY A 324 -10.87 24.83 -1.06
N PRO A 325 -9.77 25.21 -0.39
CA PRO A 325 -9.02 26.44 -0.64
C PRO A 325 -7.87 26.28 -1.64
N LEU A 326 -7.72 25.13 -2.29
CA LEU A 326 -6.62 24.84 -3.20
C LEU A 326 -6.89 25.40 -4.60
N CYS A 327 -5.85 25.85 -5.28
CA CYS A 327 -5.94 26.43 -6.62
C CYS A 327 -6.08 25.35 -7.72
N THR A 328 -7.01 24.43 -7.55
CA THR A 328 -7.33 23.36 -8.51
C THR A 328 -8.84 23.12 -8.54
N PRO A 329 -9.45 22.91 -9.72
CA PRO A 329 -10.86 22.57 -9.82
C PRO A 329 -11.19 21.20 -9.20
N ALA A 330 -10.19 20.36 -8.93
CA ALA A 330 -10.35 19.07 -8.28
C ALA A 330 -10.56 19.15 -6.76
N ASP A 331 -10.44 20.35 -6.15
CA ASP A 331 -10.56 20.52 -4.70
C ASP A 331 -12.01 20.55 -4.24
N THR A 332 -12.65 19.38 -4.32
CA THR A 332 -14.05 19.16 -3.97
C THR A 332 -14.12 18.00 -2.98
N LEU A 333 -14.79 18.20 -1.84
CA LEU A 333 -14.80 17.20 -0.76
C LEU A 333 -15.80 16.05 -0.96
N GLY A 334 -16.72 16.16 -1.91
CA GLY A 334 -17.73 15.14 -2.14
C GLY A 334 -18.28 15.16 -3.56
N ARG A 335 -18.87 14.05 -3.97
CA ARG A 335 -19.52 13.96 -5.29
C ARG A 335 -20.82 14.77 -5.31
N GLY A 336 -20.83 15.84 -6.10
CA GLY A 336 -22.04 16.64 -6.32
C GLY A 336 -22.29 17.67 -5.23
N ALA A 337 -23.54 18.11 -5.10
CA ALA A 337 -23.93 19.01 -4.02
C ALA A 337 -24.22 18.18 -2.75
N ALA A 338 -23.65 18.60 -1.63
CA ALA A 338 -24.01 18.06 -0.32
C ALA A 338 -25.40 18.57 0.06
N ASP A 339 -26.16 17.71 0.75
CA ASP A 339 -27.34 18.15 1.48
C ASP A 339 -26.85 18.66 2.84
N VAL A 340 -26.85 19.98 3.01
CA VAL A 340 -26.52 20.62 4.29
C VAL A 340 -27.84 21.14 4.86
N SER A 341 -28.23 20.61 6.02
CA SER A 341 -29.54 20.80 6.63
C SER A 341 -29.87 22.25 7.02
N ALA A 342 -28.88 23.15 6.97
CA ALA A 342 -29.02 24.55 7.37
C ALA A 342 -28.39 25.51 6.34
N HIS A 343 -28.81 26.78 6.38
CA HIS A 343 -28.24 27.82 5.53
C HIS A 343 -26.78 28.09 5.90
N VAL A 344 -25.86 27.66 5.04
CA VAL A 344 -24.42 27.84 5.21
C VAL A 344 -24.04 29.32 5.05
N ARG A 345 -23.31 29.87 6.03
CA ARG A 345 -22.81 31.26 6.08
C ARG A 345 -21.31 31.29 6.33
N VAL A 346 -20.65 32.33 5.83
CA VAL A 346 -19.23 32.60 6.13
C VAL A 346 -19.00 32.67 7.64
N GLY A 347 -17.92 32.05 8.11
CA GLY A 347 -17.55 31.97 9.52
C GLY A 347 -18.20 30.83 10.30
N GLN A 348 -19.19 30.12 9.75
CA GLN A 348 -19.76 28.93 10.40
C GLN A 348 -18.77 27.76 10.39
N ILE A 349 -18.87 26.93 11.42
CA ILE A 349 -18.14 25.67 11.52
C ILE A 349 -19.03 24.54 11.00
N LEU A 350 -18.49 23.74 10.10
CA LEU A 350 -19.08 22.47 9.67
C LEU A 350 -18.32 21.32 10.32
N ALA A 351 -19.07 20.27 10.69
CA ALA A 351 -18.55 18.98 11.12
C ALA A 351 -18.79 17.93 10.04
N ILE A 352 -17.74 17.20 9.69
CA ILE A 352 -17.79 16.02 8.82
C ILE A 352 -17.51 14.81 9.71
N PRO A 353 -18.51 13.94 9.97
CA PRO A 353 -18.38 12.83 10.90
C PRO A 353 -17.68 11.63 10.26
N ASN A 354 -17.29 10.66 11.09
CA ASN A 354 -16.81 9.34 10.67
C ASN A 354 -15.59 9.42 9.73
N VAL A 355 -14.60 10.22 10.11
CA VAL A 355 -13.34 10.44 9.35
C VAL A 355 -12.10 10.14 10.19
N GLY A 356 -12.23 9.27 11.19
CA GLY A 356 -11.11 8.83 12.02
C GLY A 356 -10.16 7.85 11.34
N ALA A 357 -10.59 7.23 10.23
CA ALA A 357 -9.77 6.37 9.39
C ALA A 357 -9.57 6.99 8.00
N TYR A 358 -8.35 6.96 7.46
CA TYR A 358 -7.98 7.46 6.13
C TYR A 358 -8.30 8.96 5.92
N GLY A 359 -8.22 9.74 7.00
CA GLY A 359 -8.34 11.20 6.96
C GLY A 359 -7.04 11.82 6.43
N PRO A 360 -6.18 12.39 7.29
CA PRO A 360 -4.91 12.97 6.86
C PRO A 360 -4.05 12.00 6.03
N THR A 361 -3.95 10.73 6.45
CA THR A 361 -3.03 9.74 5.89
C THR A 361 -3.30 9.33 4.45
N ALA A 362 -4.53 9.54 3.95
CA ALA A 362 -4.89 9.30 2.56
C ALA A 362 -5.12 10.62 1.78
N SER A 363 -4.66 11.75 2.32
CA SER A 363 -4.88 13.09 1.76
C SER A 363 -3.62 13.69 1.11
N LEU A 364 -3.82 14.75 0.34
CA LEU A 364 -2.72 15.46 -0.34
C LEU A 364 -1.97 16.43 0.60
N ILE A 365 -1.40 15.92 1.70
CA ILE A 365 -0.82 16.72 2.81
C ILE A 365 0.23 17.75 2.33
N GLY A 366 1.01 17.42 1.29
CA GLY A 366 2.04 18.33 0.76
C GLY A 366 1.60 19.26 -0.36
N PHE A 367 0.35 19.17 -0.82
CA PHE A 367 -0.09 19.92 -1.99
C PHE A 367 -0.23 21.42 -1.69
N LEU A 368 0.42 22.23 -2.54
CA LEU A 368 0.52 23.69 -2.41
C LEU A 368 1.15 24.18 -1.08
N GLY A 369 1.85 23.32 -0.34
CA GLY A 369 2.53 23.69 0.90
C GLY A 369 1.62 24.24 2.00
N ARG A 370 0.32 23.89 1.97
CA ARG A 370 -0.61 24.24 3.04
C ARG A 370 -0.19 23.52 4.34
N PRO A 371 -0.40 24.12 5.53
CA PRO A 371 -0.18 23.41 6.78
C PRO A 371 -1.04 22.15 6.87
N GLY A 372 -0.53 21.09 7.50
CA GLY A 372 -1.36 19.93 7.85
C GLY A 372 -2.49 20.33 8.81
N ALA A 373 -3.56 19.54 8.81
CA ALA A 373 -4.66 19.74 9.76
C ALA A 373 -4.13 19.58 11.20
N ALA A 374 -4.64 20.40 12.12
CA ALA A 374 -4.51 20.10 13.54
C ALA A 374 -5.32 18.85 13.86
N GLU A 375 -4.75 17.96 14.67
CA GLU A 375 -5.33 16.72 15.17
C GLU A 375 -5.39 16.84 16.70
N ILE A 376 -6.60 16.77 17.25
CA ILE A 376 -6.88 16.86 18.68
C ILE A 376 -7.38 15.50 19.13
N VAL A 377 -6.83 14.97 20.22
CA VAL A 377 -7.31 13.73 20.84
C VAL A 377 -8.03 14.07 22.13
N VAL A 378 -9.21 13.49 22.31
CA VAL A 378 -10.03 13.64 23.52
C VAL A 378 -10.29 12.28 24.17
N SER A 379 -10.41 12.27 25.50
CA SER A 379 -10.82 11.12 26.32
C SER A 379 -11.63 11.64 27.49
N ASP A 380 -12.77 11.03 27.79
CA ASP A 380 -13.65 11.42 28.90
C ASP A 380 -14.08 12.90 28.84
N GLY A 381 -14.14 13.46 27.63
CA GLY A 381 -14.45 14.87 27.36
C GLY A 381 -13.27 15.84 27.52
N ASP A 382 -12.10 15.39 27.96
CA ASP A 382 -10.90 16.22 28.12
C ASP A 382 -9.96 16.10 26.93
N VAL A 383 -9.25 17.20 26.61
CA VAL A 383 -8.20 17.19 25.58
C VAL A 383 -6.95 16.51 26.13
N VAL A 384 -6.54 15.42 25.50
CA VAL A 384 -5.35 14.64 25.86
C VAL A 384 -4.12 15.20 25.14
N THR A 385 -4.22 15.35 23.81
CA THR A 385 -3.13 15.84 22.97
C THR A 385 -3.64 16.74 21.84
N ALA A 386 -2.73 17.55 21.32
CA ALA A 386 -2.95 18.37 20.15
C ALA A 386 -1.67 18.42 19.31
N SER A 387 -1.73 17.89 18.08
CA SER A 387 -0.59 17.82 17.17
C SER A 387 -0.97 18.20 15.75
N ARG A 388 0.02 18.28 14.87
CA ARG A 388 -0.17 18.38 13.43
C ARG A 388 1.01 17.77 12.71
N LEU A 389 0.75 17.16 11.56
CA LEU A 389 1.80 16.73 10.65
C LEU A 389 2.52 17.94 10.04
N VAL A 390 3.86 17.84 9.99
CA VAL A 390 4.72 18.79 9.30
C VAL A 390 5.59 18.04 8.30
N LEU A 391 5.75 18.60 7.11
CA LEU A 391 6.64 18.04 6.10
C LEU A 391 8.04 18.63 6.28
N VAL A 392 9.00 17.75 6.51
CA VAL A 392 10.42 18.10 6.62
C VAL A 392 11.15 17.48 5.43
N ARG A 393 12.15 18.18 4.89
CA ARG A 393 13.04 17.63 3.87
C ARG A 393 14.26 17.04 4.55
N GLU A 394 14.46 15.75 4.38
CA GLU A 394 15.65 15.06 4.85
C GLU A 394 16.68 14.97 3.71
N PRO A 395 17.93 15.39 3.92
CA PRO A 395 19.00 15.16 2.97
C PRO A 395 19.27 13.66 2.85
N VAL A 396 19.03 13.11 1.66
CA VAL A 396 19.47 11.74 1.34
C VAL A 396 20.83 11.86 0.67
N ALA A 397 21.78 11.00 1.08
CA ALA A 397 23.06 10.92 0.39
C ALA A 397 22.78 10.61 -1.08
N PRO A 398 23.39 11.34 -2.04
CA PRO A 398 23.25 10.97 -3.44
C PRO A 398 23.69 9.50 -3.55
N HIS A 399 22.87 8.69 -4.23
CA HIS A 399 23.27 7.35 -4.63
C HIS A 399 24.48 7.53 -5.54
N THR A 400 25.67 7.50 -4.94
CA THR A 400 26.89 7.21 -5.64
C THR A 400 26.73 5.74 -5.97
N THR A 401 26.12 5.47 -7.13
CA THR A 401 26.63 4.35 -7.89
C THR A 401 28.11 4.66 -8.04
N SER A 402 28.93 4.10 -7.14
CA SER A 402 30.15 3.54 -7.63
C SER A 402 29.67 2.58 -8.71
N ARG A 403 29.59 3.07 -9.95
CA ARG A 403 30.14 2.30 -11.05
C ARG A 403 31.45 1.86 -10.45
N GLN A 404 31.51 0.60 -10.02
CA GLN A 404 32.79 -0.05 -9.97
C GLN A 404 33.31 0.21 -11.37
N GLU A 405 34.24 1.16 -11.47
CA GLU A 405 35.19 1.18 -12.55
C GLU A 405 35.82 -0.20 -12.44
N ASN A 406 35.22 -1.13 -13.16
CA ASN A 406 35.76 -2.45 -13.37
C ASN A 406 36.93 -2.19 -14.32
N THR A 407 38.00 -1.62 -13.77
CA THR A 407 39.32 -1.55 -14.39
C THR A 407 39.88 -2.96 -14.37
N MET A 408 39.26 -3.85 -15.13
CA MET A 408 39.85 -5.06 -15.69
C MET A 408 39.20 -5.29 -17.05
N GLU A 409 39.85 -4.68 -18.05
CA GLU A 409 39.97 -5.07 -19.44
C GLU A 409 39.31 -6.41 -19.82
N THR A 410 38.15 -6.34 -20.49
CA THR A 410 37.89 -7.10 -21.73
C THR A 410 36.86 -6.32 -22.53
N THR A 411 37.30 -5.51 -23.49
CA THR A 411 36.38 -5.00 -24.51
C THR A 411 35.78 -6.19 -25.28
N PRO A 412 34.48 -6.16 -25.64
CA PRO A 412 33.77 -7.32 -26.19
C PRO A 412 34.17 -7.66 -27.63
N TRP A 413 35.09 -6.90 -28.24
CA TRP A 413 35.53 -6.99 -29.63
C TRP A 413 37.02 -7.26 -29.78
N ASP A 414 37.42 -7.77 -30.94
CA ASP A 414 38.83 -8.00 -31.27
C ASP A 414 39.56 -6.71 -31.68
N ALA A 415 40.88 -6.79 -31.83
CA ALA A 415 41.74 -5.63 -32.12
C ALA A 415 41.56 -5.02 -33.52
N ARG A 416 40.79 -5.65 -34.43
CA ARG A 416 40.50 -5.10 -35.77
C ARG A 416 39.37 -4.08 -35.71
N TYR A 417 38.36 -4.35 -34.88
CA TYR A 417 37.15 -3.54 -34.77
C TYR A 417 37.41 -2.06 -34.45
N PRO A 418 38.18 -1.71 -33.40
CA PRO A 418 38.44 -0.31 -33.09
C PRO A 418 39.31 0.39 -34.15
N LYS A 419 40.09 -0.35 -34.95
CA LYS A 419 40.86 0.23 -36.06
C LYS A 419 39.94 0.68 -37.19
N VAL A 420 39.00 -0.17 -37.58
CA VAL A 420 37.99 0.17 -38.60
C VAL A 420 37.18 1.38 -38.15
N LEU A 421 36.74 1.42 -36.88
CA LEU A 421 36.05 2.57 -36.33
C LEU A 421 36.89 3.85 -36.35
N ALA A 422 38.17 3.78 -35.96
CA ALA A 422 39.05 4.95 -35.93
C ALA A 422 39.40 5.49 -37.33
N GLU A 423 39.46 4.63 -38.35
CA GLU A 423 39.68 5.05 -39.74
C GLU A 423 38.52 5.87 -40.30
N VAL A 424 37.28 5.47 -39.98
CA VAL A 424 36.06 6.13 -40.49
C VAL A 424 35.63 7.29 -39.58
N LEU A 425 35.88 7.17 -38.27
CA LEU A 425 35.50 8.14 -37.25
C LEU A 425 36.73 8.62 -36.45
N PRO A 426 37.58 9.49 -37.02
CA PRO A 426 38.81 9.96 -36.37
C PRO A 426 38.60 10.63 -35.01
N ARG A 427 37.39 11.11 -34.72
CA ARG A 427 37.03 11.77 -33.46
C ARG A 427 36.79 10.79 -32.29
N LEU A 428 36.66 9.49 -32.55
CA LEU A 428 36.63 8.48 -31.48
C LEU A 428 37.98 8.38 -30.74
N GLY A 429 39.07 8.83 -31.36
CA GLY A 429 40.40 8.75 -30.78
C GLY A 429 40.98 7.32 -30.76
N SER A 430 42.07 7.12 -30.04
CA SER A 430 42.83 5.86 -30.02
C SER A 430 42.30 4.80 -29.06
N SER A 431 41.30 5.13 -28.24
CA SER A 431 40.73 4.24 -27.22
C SER A 431 39.21 4.27 -27.34
N VAL A 432 38.66 3.34 -28.13
CA VAL A 432 37.21 3.20 -28.33
C VAL A 432 36.59 2.50 -27.12
N GLY A 433 35.62 3.15 -26.47
CA GLY A 433 34.80 2.60 -25.40
C GLY A 433 33.48 1.98 -25.91
N PRO A 434 32.90 0.99 -25.20
CA PRO A 434 31.63 0.32 -25.56
C PRO A 434 30.46 1.28 -25.70
N ASP A 435 30.44 2.35 -24.92
CA ASP A 435 29.32 3.30 -24.85
C ASP A 435 29.60 4.62 -25.57
N ASP A 436 30.69 4.71 -26.36
CA ASP A 436 31.00 5.93 -27.10
C ASP A 436 29.89 6.26 -28.10
N ASN A 437 29.56 7.55 -28.25
CA ASN A 437 28.50 7.97 -29.15
C ASN A 437 29.04 8.13 -30.58
N LEU A 438 28.69 7.20 -31.47
CA LEU A 438 29.20 7.18 -32.85
C LEU A 438 28.78 8.42 -33.65
N ARG A 439 27.55 8.93 -33.44
CA ARG A 439 27.07 10.14 -34.12
C ARG A 439 27.84 11.38 -33.67
N ALA A 440 28.12 11.50 -32.37
CA ALA A 440 28.96 12.58 -31.84
C ALA A 440 30.40 12.51 -32.39
N ALA A 441 30.88 11.30 -32.68
CA ALA A 441 32.16 11.08 -33.33
C ALA A 441 32.15 11.34 -34.85
N GLY A 442 31.02 11.70 -35.44
CA GLY A 442 30.90 12.10 -36.85
C GLY A 442 30.29 11.04 -37.76
N LEU A 443 29.60 10.02 -37.23
CA LEU A 443 28.89 9.04 -38.04
C LEU A 443 27.64 9.68 -38.69
N ASP A 444 27.84 10.25 -39.87
CA ASP A 444 26.78 10.71 -40.77
C ASP A 444 26.41 9.62 -41.80
N SER A 445 25.44 9.91 -42.68
CA SER A 445 24.96 8.93 -43.66
C SER A 445 26.03 8.45 -44.64
N LEU A 446 27.05 9.27 -44.94
CA LEU A 446 28.14 8.88 -45.84
C LEU A 446 29.17 8.02 -45.11
N ALA A 447 29.54 8.44 -43.89
CA ALA A 447 30.43 7.69 -43.01
C ALA A 447 29.84 6.33 -42.59
N LEU A 448 28.52 6.24 -42.45
CA LEU A 448 27.83 4.99 -42.15
C LEU A 448 28.02 3.96 -43.27
N VAL A 449 27.87 4.36 -44.52
CA VAL A 449 28.07 3.47 -45.68
C VAL A 449 29.52 3.01 -45.77
N ASP A 450 30.50 3.93 -45.61
CA ASP A 450 31.93 3.57 -45.59
C ASP A 450 32.28 2.63 -44.42
N LEU A 451 31.68 2.87 -43.24
CA LEU A 451 31.87 2.02 -42.07
C LEU A 451 31.36 0.60 -42.29
N LEU A 452 30.18 0.43 -42.87
CA LEU A 452 29.63 -0.89 -43.15
C LEU A 452 30.48 -1.67 -44.14
N VAL A 453 30.88 -1.04 -45.26
CA VAL A 453 31.75 -1.67 -46.27
C VAL A 453 33.06 -2.16 -45.65
N ARG A 454 33.71 -1.33 -44.82
CA ARG A 454 34.97 -1.71 -44.18
C ARG A 454 34.80 -2.79 -43.11
N LEU A 455 33.66 -2.84 -42.41
CA LEU A 455 33.37 -3.91 -41.47
C LEU A 455 33.11 -5.23 -42.19
N GLU A 456 32.35 -5.21 -43.29
CA GLU A 456 32.14 -6.37 -44.16
C GLU A 456 33.46 -6.91 -44.71
N GLU A 457 34.33 -6.02 -45.23
CA GLU A 457 35.66 -6.39 -45.73
C GLU A 457 36.59 -6.91 -44.63
N ALA A 458 36.63 -6.27 -43.45
CA ALA A 458 37.54 -6.64 -42.37
C ALA A 458 37.20 -7.99 -41.71
N TYR A 459 35.93 -8.40 -41.79
CA TYR A 459 35.40 -9.61 -41.16
C TYR A 459 34.98 -10.68 -42.15
N ASP A 460 35.02 -10.41 -43.46
CA ASP A 460 34.59 -11.30 -44.54
C ASP A 460 33.13 -11.76 -44.36
N VAL A 461 32.24 -10.78 -44.13
CA VAL A 461 30.80 -11.00 -43.88
C VAL A 461 29.95 -10.07 -44.73
N THR A 462 28.67 -10.39 -44.87
CA THR A 462 27.64 -9.48 -45.41
C THR A 462 26.66 -9.14 -44.29
N ILE A 463 26.40 -7.85 -44.06
CA ILE A 463 25.48 -7.34 -43.06
C ILE A 463 24.15 -7.01 -43.75
N PRO A 464 23.07 -7.75 -43.48
CA PRO A 464 21.77 -7.49 -44.09
C PRO A 464 21.19 -6.14 -43.66
N ASP A 465 20.51 -5.44 -44.57
CA ASP A 465 19.83 -4.17 -44.28
C ASP A 465 18.81 -4.29 -43.13
N ASP A 466 18.22 -5.47 -42.94
CA ASP A 466 17.25 -5.74 -41.86
C ASP A 466 17.87 -5.68 -40.45
N ASP A 467 19.20 -5.81 -40.32
CA ASP A 467 19.92 -5.70 -39.05
C ASP A 467 20.42 -4.26 -38.76
N LEU A 468 20.16 -3.31 -39.67
CA LEU A 468 20.69 -1.94 -39.63
C LEU A 468 19.66 -0.92 -39.13
N ASP A 469 19.20 -1.11 -37.89
CA ASP A 469 18.34 -0.12 -37.24
C ASP A 469 19.13 1.09 -36.67
N PRO A 470 18.47 2.21 -36.32
CA PRO A 470 19.16 3.38 -35.78
C PRO A 470 19.87 3.13 -34.43
N GLU A 471 19.47 2.11 -33.66
CA GLU A 471 20.07 1.75 -32.37
C GLU A 471 21.37 0.98 -32.56
N ALA A 472 21.49 0.17 -33.63
CA ALA A 472 22.72 -0.51 -34.00
C ALA A 472 23.89 0.46 -34.12
N PHE A 473 23.66 1.66 -34.65
CA PHE A 473 24.68 2.70 -34.84
C PHE A 473 24.79 3.70 -33.68
N ALA A 474 24.18 3.43 -32.52
CA ALA A 474 24.27 4.32 -31.37
C ALA A 474 25.68 4.28 -30.74
N THR A 475 26.25 3.07 -30.61
CA THR A 475 27.49 2.81 -29.89
C THR A 475 28.36 1.76 -30.59
N PRO A 476 29.68 1.71 -30.32
CA PRO A 476 30.53 0.58 -30.74
C PRO A 476 30.02 -0.78 -30.25
N ALA A 477 29.44 -0.87 -29.05
CA ALA A 477 28.93 -2.14 -28.54
C ALA A 477 27.70 -2.64 -29.31
N SER A 478 26.73 -1.76 -29.58
CA SER A 478 25.54 -2.10 -30.37
C SER A 478 25.92 -2.49 -31.81
N LEU A 479 26.86 -1.78 -32.42
CA LEU A 479 27.31 -2.08 -33.77
C LEU A 479 28.12 -3.39 -33.81
N TRP A 480 28.89 -3.69 -32.77
CA TRP A 480 29.61 -4.96 -32.65
C TRP A 480 28.66 -6.16 -32.57
N GLN A 481 27.49 -6.02 -31.95
CA GLN A 481 26.49 -7.10 -31.93
C GLN A 481 26.00 -7.45 -33.34
N VAL A 482 25.83 -6.46 -34.21
CA VAL A 482 25.48 -6.67 -35.63
C VAL A 482 26.60 -7.44 -36.35
N VAL A 483 27.86 -7.06 -36.14
CA VAL A 483 29.01 -7.77 -36.73
C VAL A 483 29.08 -9.23 -36.22
N GLN A 484 28.85 -9.46 -34.92
CA GLN A 484 28.81 -10.80 -34.34
C GLN A 484 27.68 -11.66 -34.92
N ALA A 485 26.50 -11.08 -35.11
CA ALA A 485 25.38 -11.76 -35.74
C ALA A 485 25.72 -12.15 -37.20
N ALA A 486 26.36 -11.25 -37.96
CA ALA A 486 26.79 -11.54 -39.33
C ALA A 486 27.86 -12.65 -39.39
N LEU A 487 28.86 -12.62 -38.48
CA LEU A 487 29.89 -13.65 -38.33
C LEU A 487 29.32 -15.03 -37.96
N ALA A 488 28.25 -15.06 -37.17
CA ALA A 488 27.60 -16.30 -36.79
C ALA A 488 26.83 -16.95 -37.94
N ARG A 489 26.43 -16.18 -38.98
CA ARG A 489 25.73 -16.69 -40.17
C ARG A 489 26.67 -17.19 -41.27
N THR A 490 27.95 -16.79 -41.23
CA THR A 490 29.01 -17.17 -42.20
C THR A 490 29.81 -18.39 -41.76
N ARG A 491 29.65 -18.84 -40.50
CA ARG A 491 30.17 -20.11 -39.96
C ARG A 491 29.14 -21.22 -40.10
#